data_AF-A0A1J9QVX2-F1
#
_entry.id   AF-A0A1J9QVX2-F1
#
_cell.length_a   1.000
_cell.length_b   1.000
_cell.length_c   1.000
_cell.angle_alpha   90.00
_cell.angle_beta   90.00
_cell.angle_gamma   90.00
#
_symmetry.space_group_name_H-M   'P 1'
#
loop_
_entity.id
_entity.type
_entity.pdbx_description
1 polymer ?
#
loop_
_entity_poly.entity_id
_entity_poly.type
_entity_poly.pdbx_seq_one_letter_code
_entity_poly.pdbx_strand_id
1 'polypeptide(L)'
;MANINWRTINVDALDPDSPANFDMASLTPSVVPVATADVQTLAGQIRQLLRGGDSEGALRGALENAPYGADQQGKDIHTATVIEVLQSIRASEMSPILGRIYQSEGGPEVLDTLMKYLYKGMSQGAPSGGKSSLTPQPTGFSQVSTISSRIGSGEGGGQAMSVLLSWHEKVR
;
A
#
# COMPACT_ATOMS: atom_id res chain seq x y z
N MET A 1 12.81 -8.12 -43.87
CA MET A 1 11.41 -8.43 -43.51
C MET A 1 11.44 -9.15 -42.18
N ALA A 2 10.85 -8.60 -41.12
CA ALA A 2 10.80 -9.27 -39.83
C ALA A 2 9.94 -10.53 -39.96
N ASN A 3 10.47 -11.68 -39.55
CA ASN A 3 9.79 -12.97 -39.58
C ASN A 3 8.85 -13.03 -38.37
N ILE A 4 7.63 -12.51 -38.51
CA ILE A 4 6.63 -12.48 -37.43
C ILE A 4 6.13 -13.91 -37.21
N ASN A 5 6.38 -14.45 -36.02
CA ASN A 5 5.83 -15.75 -35.62
C ASN A 5 4.35 -15.60 -35.26
N TRP A 6 3.47 -15.96 -36.19
CA TRP A 6 2.02 -15.83 -36.03
C TRP A 6 1.45 -16.64 -34.85
N ARG A 7 2.17 -17.65 -34.35
CA ARG A 7 1.75 -18.48 -33.21
C ARG A 7 1.92 -17.81 -31.86
N THR A 8 2.67 -16.70 -31.78
CA THR A 8 2.90 -15.98 -30.52
C THR A 8 2.01 -14.74 -30.37
N ILE A 9 1.11 -14.49 -31.32
CA ILE A 9 0.16 -13.39 -31.25
C ILE A 9 -0.89 -13.74 -30.19
N ASN A 10 -1.09 -12.85 -29.21
CA ASN A 10 -2.18 -12.97 -28.23
C ASN A 10 -3.50 -12.55 -28.88
N VAL A 11 -4.13 -13.48 -29.60
CA VAL A 11 -5.40 -13.23 -30.30
C VAL A 11 -6.55 -12.95 -29.33
N ASP A 12 -6.49 -13.45 -28.09
CA ASP A 12 -7.50 -13.22 -27.05
C ASP A 12 -7.55 -11.76 -26.58
N ALA A 13 -6.48 -10.97 -26.80
CA ALA A 13 -6.50 -9.54 -26.52
C ALA A 13 -7.37 -8.75 -27.52
N LEU A 14 -7.63 -9.32 -28.70
CA LEU A 14 -8.43 -8.70 -29.76
C LEU A 14 -9.93 -9.08 -29.68
N ASP A 15 -10.30 -10.00 -28.79
CA ASP A 15 -11.69 -10.34 -28.52
C ASP A 15 -12.41 -9.12 -27.90
N PRO A 16 -13.56 -8.68 -28.44
CA PRO A 16 -14.37 -7.61 -27.82
C PRO A 16 -14.71 -7.89 -26.36
N ASP A 17 -14.88 -9.15 -25.97
CA ASP A 17 -15.19 -9.57 -24.60
C ASP A 17 -13.91 -9.77 -23.75
N SER A 18 -12.73 -9.48 -24.31
CA SER A 18 -11.46 -9.58 -23.59
C SER A 18 -11.44 -8.63 -22.39
N PRO A 19 -11.02 -9.11 -21.19
CA PRO A 19 -10.85 -8.23 -20.03
C PRO A 19 -9.75 -7.18 -20.26
N ALA A 20 -8.86 -7.39 -21.25
CA ALA A 20 -7.85 -6.41 -21.64
C ALA A 20 -8.46 -5.14 -22.28
N ASN A 21 -9.66 -5.25 -22.84
CA ASN A 21 -10.39 -4.14 -23.49
C ASN A 21 -11.36 -3.45 -22.54
N PHE A 22 -11.45 -3.92 -21.29
CA PHE A 22 -12.31 -3.32 -20.28
C PHE A 22 -11.78 -1.94 -19.87
N ASP A 23 -12.62 -0.91 -20.02
CA ASP A 23 -12.26 0.45 -19.62
C ASP A 23 -12.22 0.55 -18.09
N MET A 24 -11.02 0.51 -17.52
CA MET A 24 -10.79 0.65 -16.09
C MET A 24 -11.27 2.01 -15.55
N ALA A 25 -11.37 3.05 -16.39
CA ALA A 25 -11.90 4.35 -15.97
C ALA A 25 -13.40 4.26 -15.61
N SER A 26 -14.13 3.31 -16.19
CA SER A 26 -15.55 3.06 -15.85
C SER A 26 -15.74 2.59 -14.40
N LEU A 27 -14.71 2.02 -13.78
CA LEU A 27 -14.73 1.58 -12.37
C LEU A 27 -14.26 2.67 -11.41
N THR A 28 -13.69 3.76 -11.91
CA THR A 28 -13.23 4.84 -11.04
C THR A 28 -14.40 5.75 -10.69
N PRO A 29 -14.77 5.88 -9.39
CA PRO A 29 -15.79 6.85 -9.01
C PRO A 29 -15.30 8.26 -9.34
N SER A 30 -16.23 9.19 -9.58
CA SER A 30 -15.89 10.60 -9.69
C SER A 30 -15.41 11.09 -8.31
N VAL A 31 -14.12 11.38 -8.20
CA VAL A 31 -13.51 11.88 -6.96
C VAL A 31 -12.89 13.25 -7.23
N VAL A 32 -13.01 14.15 -6.25
CA VAL A 32 -12.36 15.46 -6.30
C VAL A 32 -10.84 15.28 -6.33
N PRO A 33 -10.12 15.84 -7.32
CA PRO A 33 -8.67 15.79 -7.37
C PRO A 33 -8.05 16.42 -6.11
N VAL A 34 -7.03 15.77 -5.55
CA VAL A 34 -6.31 16.25 -4.36
C VAL A 34 -4.85 16.46 -4.72
N ALA A 35 -4.30 17.65 -4.43
CA ALA A 35 -2.90 17.91 -4.70
C ALA A 35 -2.00 17.17 -3.72
N THR A 36 -0.85 16.68 -4.18
CA THR A 36 0.14 16.00 -3.34
C THR A 36 0.59 16.87 -2.15
N ALA A 37 0.63 18.20 -2.34
CA ALA A 37 0.97 19.17 -1.29
C ALA A 37 -0.06 19.21 -0.14
N ASP A 38 -1.34 19.05 -0.45
CA ASP A 38 -2.41 18.99 0.56
C ASP A 38 -2.29 17.70 1.37
N VAL A 39 -1.96 16.58 0.70
CA VAL A 39 -1.70 15.30 1.39
C VAL A 39 -0.48 15.40 2.32
N GLN A 40 0.59 16.10 1.89
CA GLN A 40 1.75 16.34 2.75
C GLN A 40 1.40 17.20 3.97
N THR A 41 0.53 18.20 3.79
CA THR A 41 0.05 19.06 4.88
C THR A 41 -0.76 18.25 5.89
N LEU A 42 -1.70 17.43 5.41
CA LEU A 42 -2.48 16.50 6.25
C LEU A 42 -1.57 15.52 7.01
N ALA A 43 -0.56 14.95 6.34
CA ALA A 43 0.40 14.06 6.98
C ALA A 43 1.19 14.77 8.10
N GLY A 44 1.52 16.06 7.92
CA GLY A 44 2.13 16.89 8.96
C GLY A 44 1.24 17.04 10.19
N GLN A 45 -0.06 17.31 9.98
CA GLN A 45 -1.05 17.43 11.06
C GLN A 45 -1.22 16.11 11.84
N ILE A 46 -1.31 14.97 11.14
CA ILE A 46 -1.41 13.65 11.76
C ILE A 46 -0.18 13.35 12.63
N ARG A 47 1.03 13.63 12.13
CA ARG A 47 2.26 13.46 12.91
C ARG A 47 2.33 14.38 14.12
N GLN A 48 1.74 15.57 14.04
CA GLN A 48 1.65 16.47 15.17
C GLN A 48 0.74 15.91 16.28
N LEU A 49 -0.40 15.31 15.92
CA LEU A 49 -1.26 14.60 16.88
C LEU A 49 -0.54 13.45 17.57
N LEU A 50 0.23 12.65 16.80
CA LEU A 50 1.07 11.58 17.35
C LEU A 50 2.08 12.11 18.38
N ARG A 51 2.78 13.21 18.06
CA ARG A 51 3.73 13.85 18.99
C ARG A 51 3.04 14.43 20.22
N GLY A 52 1.78 14.82 20.10
CA GLY A 52 0.92 15.26 21.20
C GLY A 52 0.40 14.13 22.09
N GLY A 53 0.63 12.86 21.71
CA GLY A 53 0.14 11.68 22.44
C GLY A 53 -1.29 11.27 22.09
N ASP A 54 -1.94 11.96 21.16
CA ASP A 54 -3.30 11.63 20.70
C ASP A 54 -3.25 10.64 19.52
N SER A 55 -2.97 9.37 19.84
CA SER A 55 -2.85 8.33 18.82
C SER A 55 -4.20 7.95 18.19
N GLU A 56 -5.30 8.05 18.94
CA GLU A 56 -6.64 7.75 18.43
C GLU A 56 -7.13 8.85 17.49
N GLY A 57 -6.97 10.11 17.86
CA GLY A 57 -7.29 11.26 16.99
C GLY A 57 -6.44 11.26 15.72
N ALA A 58 -5.15 10.90 15.83
CA ALA A 58 -4.28 10.72 14.66
C ALA A 58 -4.78 9.62 13.71
N LEU A 59 -5.17 8.46 14.26
CA LEU A 59 -5.68 7.34 13.47
C LEU A 59 -7.00 7.69 12.78
N ARG A 60 -7.97 8.26 13.52
CA ARG A 60 -9.24 8.72 12.94
C ARG A 60 -9.01 9.75 11.85
N GLY A 61 -8.24 10.80 12.14
CA GLY A 61 -7.97 11.87 11.20
C GLY A 61 -7.33 11.36 9.90
N ALA A 62 -6.45 10.36 9.99
CA ALA A 62 -5.85 9.73 8.82
C ALA A 62 -6.83 8.89 8.00
N LEU A 63 -7.77 8.19 8.64
CA LEU A 63 -8.72 7.28 7.97
C LEU A 63 -9.94 8.00 7.42
N GLU A 64 -10.46 9.00 8.11
CA GLU A 64 -11.62 9.80 7.67
C GLU A 64 -11.27 10.69 6.47
N ASN A 65 -10.00 11.11 6.35
CA ASN A 65 -9.51 12.00 5.28
C ASN A 65 -8.64 11.28 4.25
N ALA A 66 -9.02 10.07 3.85
CA ALA A 66 -8.30 9.31 2.83
C ALA A 66 -8.33 10.03 1.45
N PRO A 67 -7.16 10.36 0.85
CA PRO A 67 -7.10 11.18 -0.37
C PRO A 67 -7.32 10.34 -1.63
N TYR A 68 -8.56 9.91 -1.88
CA TYR A 68 -8.93 9.08 -3.04
C TYR A 68 -8.53 9.69 -4.39
N GLY A 69 -8.62 11.01 -4.51
CA GLY A 69 -8.32 11.78 -5.73
C GLY A 69 -6.85 12.22 -5.85
N ALA A 70 -5.97 11.80 -4.95
CA ALA A 70 -4.55 12.09 -5.08
C ALA A 70 -3.89 11.22 -6.17
N ASP A 71 -2.77 11.74 -6.67
CA ASP A 71 -1.86 11.01 -7.52
C ASP A 71 -1.16 9.87 -6.77
N GLN A 72 -0.39 9.05 -7.49
CA GLN A 72 0.28 7.89 -6.90
C GLN A 72 1.22 8.29 -5.77
N GLN A 73 1.96 9.40 -5.93
CA GLN A 73 2.86 9.91 -4.90
C GLN A 73 2.11 10.32 -3.63
N GLY A 74 1.01 11.06 -3.75
CA GLY A 74 0.17 11.44 -2.60
C GLY A 74 -0.37 10.22 -1.87
N LYS A 75 -0.87 9.23 -2.61
CA LYS A 75 -1.38 7.97 -2.03
C LYS A 75 -0.31 7.20 -1.26
N ASP A 76 0.92 7.16 -1.77
CA ASP A 76 2.04 6.49 -1.09
C ASP A 76 2.47 7.24 0.17
N ILE A 77 2.51 8.59 0.14
CA ILE A 77 2.78 9.42 1.33
C ILE A 77 1.73 9.18 2.42
N HIS A 78 0.45 9.17 2.05
CA HIS A 78 -0.64 8.96 3.02
C HIS A 78 -0.62 7.54 3.58
N THR A 79 -0.35 6.53 2.73
CA THR A 79 -0.19 5.14 3.17
C THR A 79 0.94 5.01 4.19
N ALA A 80 2.10 5.60 3.92
CA ALA A 80 3.22 5.59 4.86
C ALA A 80 2.85 6.28 6.19
N THR A 81 2.07 7.36 6.14
CA THR A 81 1.60 8.08 7.32
C THR A 81 0.63 7.23 8.16
N VAL A 82 -0.31 6.52 7.53
CA VAL A 82 -1.20 5.59 8.23
C VAL A 82 -0.39 4.48 8.91
N ILE A 83 0.60 3.89 8.21
CA ILE A 83 1.45 2.84 8.77
C ILE A 83 2.26 3.36 9.97
N GLU A 84 2.79 4.58 9.91
CA GLU A 84 3.49 5.24 11.02
C GLU A 84 2.59 5.36 12.26
N VAL A 85 1.33 5.76 12.08
CA VAL A 85 0.32 5.81 13.17
C VAL A 85 0.11 4.41 13.76
N LEU A 86 -0.13 3.40 12.92
CA LEU A 86 -0.38 2.02 13.38
C LEU A 86 0.79 1.43 14.16
N GLN A 87 2.03 1.76 13.79
CA GLN A 87 3.24 1.32 14.49
C GLN A 87 3.49 2.06 15.81
N SER A 88 2.98 3.29 15.95
CA SER A 88 3.12 4.09 17.17
C SER A 88 2.21 3.63 18.32
N ILE A 89 1.13 2.91 18.00
CA ILE A 89 0.11 2.46 18.96
C ILE A 89 0.56 1.15 19.61
N ARG A 90 0.50 1.09 20.94
CA ARG A 90 0.83 -0.11 21.71
C ARG A 90 -0.21 -1.21 21.48
N ALA A 91 0.23 -2.47 21.47
CA ALA A 91 -0.64 -3.64 21.28
C ALA A 91 -1.82 -3.70 22.27
N SER A 92 -1.63 -3.24 23.52
CA SER A 92 -2.70 -3.19 24.53
C SER A 92 -3.83 -2.21 24.20
N GLU A 93 -3.56 -1.19 23.39
CA GLU A 93 -4.51 -0.12 23.04
C GLU A 93 -5.30 -0.41 21.76
N MET A 94 -4.87 -1.39 20.95
CA MET A 94 -5.47 -1.68 19.64
C MET A 94 -6.97 -2.00 19.75
N SER A 95 -7.34 -3.03 20.52
CA SER A 95 -8.75 -3.43 20.66
C SER A 95 -9.64 -2.35 21.29
N PRO A 96 -9.22 -1.65 22.38
CA PRO A 96 -9.97 -0.52 22.91
C PRO A 96 -10.19 0.63 21.92
N ILE A 97 -9.18 0.97 21.11
CA ILE A 97 -9.29 2.02 20.08
C ILE A 97 -10.30 1.60 19.01
N LEU A 98 -10.17 0.37 18.49
CA LEU A 98 -11.08 -0.14 17.46
C LEU A 98 -12.53 -0.20 17.93
N GLY A 99 -12.77 -0.62 19.18
CA GLY A 99 -14.11 -0.62 19.77
C GLY A 99 -14.73 0.78 19.86
N ARG A 100 -13.93 1.79 20.23
CA ARG A 100 -14.38 3.19 20.28
C ARG A 100 -14.61 3.79 18.89
N ILE A 101 -13.78 3.44 17.91
CA ILE A 101 -13.99 3.83 16.51
C ILE A 101 -15.29 3.21 15.98
N TYR A 102 -15.50 1.92 16.18
CA TYR A 102 -16.71 1.23 15.72
C TYR A 102 -18.00 1.84 16.27
N GLN A 103 -18.00 2.25 17.54
CA GLN A 103 -19.18 2.83 18.21
C GLN A 103 -19.46 4.28 17.82
N SER A 104 -18.53 4.95 17.14
CA SER A 104 -18.74 6.33 16.71
C SER A 104 -19.48 6.44 15.39
N GLU A 105 -19.95 7.65 15.09
CA GLU A 105 -20.57 7.98 13.81
C GLU A 105 -19.62 7.68 12.64
N GLY A 106 -20.09 6.91 11.65
CA GLY A 106 -19.27 6.47 10.51
C GLY A 106 -18.17 5.45 10.86
N GLY A 107 -18.20 4.90 12.08
CA GLY A 107 -17.19 3.96 12.58
C GLY A 107 -16.93 2.75 11.67
N PRO A 108 -17.97 2.02 11.21
CA PRO A 108 -17.80 0.89 10.30
C PRO A 108 -17.04 1.27 9.01
N GLU A 109 -17.36 2.40 8.39
CA GLU A 109 -16.74 2.88 7.15
C GLU A 109 -15.28 3.29 7.36
N VAL A 110 -14.97 3.84 8.55
CA VAL A 110 -13.60 4.13 8.98
C VAL A 110 -12.79 2.83 9.12
N LEU A 111 -13.37 1.78 9.70
CA LEU A 111 -12.72 0.47 9.81
C LEU A 111 -12.56 -0.23 8.45
N ASP A 112 -13.51 -0.08 7.53
CA ASP A 112 -13.36 -0.53 6.15
C ASP A 112 -12.19 0.19 5.46
N THR A 113 -12.04 1.48 5.72
CA THR A 113 -10.92 2.28 5.19
C THR A 113 -9.59 1.84 5.81
N LEU A 114 -9.56 1.55 7.11
CA LEU A 114 -8.41 0.93 7.76
C LEU A 114 -8.03 -0.38 7.07
N MET A 115 -9.01 -1.24 6.80
CA MET A 115 -8.78 -2.52 6.14
C MET A 115 -8.11 -2.36 4.76
N LYS A 116 -8.54 -1.37 3.97
CA LYS A 116 -7.90 -1.03 2.68
C LYS A 116 -6.42 -0.66 2.86
N TYR A 117 -6.11 0.16 3.87
CA TYR A 117 -4.72 0.53 4.17
C TYR A 117 -3.88 -0.65 4.68
N LEU A 118 -4.45 -1.57 5.46
CA LEU A 118 -3.75 -2.78 5.89
C LEU A 118 -3.34 -3.64 4.69
N TYR A 119 -4.26 -3.89 3.75
CA TYR A 119 -3.94 -4.63 2.52
C TYR A 119 -2.92 -3.89 1.65
N LYS A 120 -3.08 -2.56 1.49
CA LYS A 120 -2.13 -1.76 0.73
C LYS A 120 -0.74 -1.79 1.35
N GLY A 121 -0.61 -1.62 2.66
CA GLY A 121 0.67 -1.70 3.37
C GLY A 121 1.32 -3.07 3.26
N MET A 122 0.54 -4.15 3.40
CA MET A 122 1.06 -5.52 3.22
C MET A 122 1.53 -5.77 1.77
N SER A 123 0.87 -5.19 0.77
CA SER A 123 1.30 -5.29 -0.64
C SER A 123 2.63 -4.60 -0.93
N GLN A 124 2.99 -3.57 -0.16
CA GLN A 124 4.26 -2.85 -0.28
C GLN A 124 5.42 -3.56 0.45
N GLY A 125 5.11 -4.26 1.54
CA GLY A 125 6.08 -5.00 2.36
C GLY A 125 6.34 -6.44 1.92
N ALA A 126 5.45 -7.02 1.10
CA ALA A 126 5.75 -8.27 0.42
C ALA A 126 6.97 -8.03 -0.47
N PRO A 127 8.04 -8.86 -0.40
CA PRO A 127 9.03 -8.84 -1.47
C PRO A 127 8.22 -9.05 -2.74
N SER A 128 8.22 -8.06 -3.64
CA SER A 128 7.70 -8.29 -4.99
C SER A 128 8.42 -9.56 -5.39
N GLY A 129 7.67 -10.65 -5.59
CA GLY A 129 8.22 -11.91 -6.06
C GLY A 129 8.88 -11.54 -7.35
N GLY A 130 10.19 -11.27 -7.27
CA GLY A 130 10.97 -10.77 -8.38
C GLY A 130 10.69 -11.77 -9.45
N LYS A 131 10.09 -11.32 -10.56
CA LYS A 131 9.89 -12.14 -11.75
C LYS A 131 11.22 -12.86 -11.88
N SER A 132 11.23 -14.16 -11.61
CA SER A 132 12.38 -14.98 -11.83
C SER A 132 12.55 -14.91 -13.33
N SER A 133 13.35 -13.95 -13.77
CA SER A 133 13.97 -13.95 -15.07
C SER A 133 14.62 -15.32 -15.11
N LEU A 134 13.96 -16.26 -15.78
CA LEU A 134 14.50 -17.55 -16.15
C LEU A 134 15.72 -17.22 -17.01
N THR A 135 16.85 -16.96 -16.37
CA THR A 135 18.13 -16.77 -17.03
C THR A 135 18.52 -18.14 -17.58
N PRO A 136 18.71 -18.29 -18.90
CA PRO A 136 19.25 -19.52 -19.44
C PRO A 136 20.65 -19.71 -18.87
N GLN A 137 20.86 -20.84 -18.20
CA GLN A 137 22.11 -21.29 -17.61
C GLN A 137 23.28 -21.20 -18.61
N PRO A 138 24.32 -20.40 -18.33
CA PRO A 138 25.61 -20.54 -18.99
C PRO A 138 26.57 -21.30 -18.07
N THR A 139 27.01 -22.46 -18.51
CA THR A 139 28.18 -23.17 -17.97
C THR A 139 29.43 -22.29 -18.14
N GLY A 140 30.11 -21.91 -17.05
CA GLY A 140 31.43 -21.26 -17.17
C GLY A 140 31.93 -20.57 -15.90
N PHE A 141 33.11 -20.97 -15.46
CA PHE A 141 33.85 -20.57 -14.26
C PHE A 141 34.40 -19.14 -14.36
N SER A 142 34.23 -18.28 -13.33
CA SER A 142 35.23 -17.30 -12.83
C SER A 142 34.71 -16.44 -11.66
N GLN A 143 35.56 -16.31 -10.63
CA GLN A 143 35.43 -15.41 -9.48
C GLN A 143 35.55 -13.93 -9.89
N VAL A 144 34.84 -13.02 -9.21
CA VAL A 144 35.37 -11.78 -8.58
C VAL A 144 34.23 -10.88 -8.04
N SER A 145 34.39 -10.53 -6.76
CA SER A 145 33.89 -9.39 -5.95
C SER A 145 32.45 -8.87 -6.09
N THR A 146 31.71 -9.10 -5.00
CA THR A 146 30.96 -8.09 -4.24
C THR A 146 31.50 -6.66 -4.36
N ILE A 147 30.66 -5.71 -4.80
CA ILE A 147 30.48 -4.32 -4.32
C ILE A 147 29.54 -3.63 -5.32
N SER A 148 28.23 -3.56 -5.00
CA SER A 148 27.27 -2.47 -5.35
C SER A 148 25.83 -2.98 -5.33
N SER A 149 25.30 -3.21 -4.13
CA SER A 149 23.84 -3.26 -3.88
C SER A 149 23.54 -3.03 -2.39
N ARG A 150 24.30 -2.12 -1.78
CA ARG A 150 24.00 -1.56 -0.46
C ARG A 150 23.38 -0.17 -0.64
N ILE A 151 22.09 -0.17 -0.98
CA ILE A 151 21.15 0.89 -0.63
C ILE A 151 20.00 0.17 0.07
N GLY A 152 19.81 0.49 1.35
CA GLY A 152 19.08 -0.30 2.32
C GLY A 152 17.59 -0.47 2.01
N SER A 153 17.15 -1.72 2.05
CA SER A 153 15.75 -2.12 2.16
C SER A 153 15.77 -3.59 2.58
N GLY A 154 15.79 -3.86 3.89
CA GLY A 154 15.95 -5.24 4.35
C GLY A 154 15.54 -5.53 5.79
N GLU A 155 15.74 -4.62 6.74
CA GLU A 155 15.58 -4.97 8.16
C GLU A 155 14.27 -4.45 8.80
N GLY A 156 13.59 -3.48 8.20
CA GLY A 156 12.34 -2.90 8.75
C GLY A 156 11.04 -3.56 8.28
N GLY A 157 11.08 -4.34 7.19
CA GLY A 157 9.86 -4.89 6.57
C GLY A 157 9.14 -5.92 7.43
N GLY A 158 9.88 -6.78 8.14
CA GLY A 158 9.30 -7.86 8.96
C GLY A 158 8.51 -7.36 10.17
N GLN A 159 9.01 -6.33 10.85
CA GLN A 159 8.31 -5.72 12.01
C GLN A 159 7.08 -4.93 11.58
N ALA A 160 7.15 -4.22 10.45
CA ALA A 160 5.97 -3.56 9.89
C ALA A 160 4.88 -4.58 9.54
N MET A 161 5.24 -5.71 8.93
CA MET A 161 4.28 -6.76 8.57
C MET A 161 3.63 -7.41 9.79
N SER A 162 4.35 -7.66 10.89
CA SER A 162 3.76 -8.23 12.11
C SER A 162 2.75 -7.28 12.75
N VAL A 163 3.02 -5.98 12.76
CA VAL A 163 2.07 -4.96 13.23
C VAL A 163 0.81 -4.95 12.36
N LEU A 164 0.95 -4.93 11.03
CA LEU A 164 -0.19 -4.93 10.11
C LEU A 164 -1.06 -6.18 10.26
N LEU A 165 -0.45 -7.37 10.44
CA LEU A 165 -1.16 -8.61 10.71
C LEU A 165 -1.89 -8.58 12.06
N SER A 166 -1.26 -8.01 13.10
CA SER A 166 -1.91 -7.86 14.40
C SER A 166 -3.13 -6.94 14.32
N TRP A 167 -3.04 -5.83 13.59
CA TRP A 167 -4.18 -4.95 13.35
C TRP A 167 -5.28 -5.65 12.55
N HIS A 168 -4.90 -6.39 11.52
CA HIS A 168 -5.82 -7.18 10.70
C HIS A 168 -6.62 -8.19 11.54
N GLU A 169 -5.97 -8.88 12.47
CA GLU A 169 -6.63 -9.81 13.39
C GLU A 169 -7.67 -9.11 14.27
N LYS A 170 -7.39 -7.89 14.74
CA LYS A 170 -8.26 -7.16 15.67
C LYS A 170 -9.43 -6.42 15.02
N VAL A 171 -9.34 -6.11 13.73
CA VAL A 171 -10.39 -5.39 12.99
C VAL A 171 -11.52 -6.32 12.51
N ARG A 172 -11.25 -7.62 12.41
CA ARG A 172 -12.22 -8.65 11.99
C ARG A 172 -13.27 -8.95 13.06
#